data_AF-A0A2T4VQL2-F1
#
_entry.id   AF-A0A2T4VQL2-F1
#
_cell.length_a   1.000
_cell.length_b   1.000
_cell.length_c   1.000
_cell.angle_alpha   90.00
_cell.angle_beta   90.00
_cell.angle_gamma   90.00
#
_symmetry.space_group_name_H-M   'P 1'
#
loop_
_entity.id
_entity.type
_entity.pdbx_description
1 polymer ?
#
loop_
_entity_poly.entity_id
_entity_poly.type
_entity_poly.pdbx_seq_one_letter_code
_entity_poly.pdbx_strand_id
1 'polypeptide(L)' 'MRNPPMDTDDMQPQEALWDANDVARFVKASRSWVYQRAQAGQLPCVKIGGLLRFEPAAIRAFIRSQGAKIR' A
#
# COMPACT_ATOMS: atom_id res chain seq x y z
N MET A 1 -22.70 32.22 -17.21
CA MET A 1 -22.76 30.76 -17.00
C MET A 1 -22.63 30.51 -15.51
N ARG A 2 -23.64 29.90 -14.89
CA ARG A 2 -23.71 29.60 -13.45
C ARG A 2 -22.91 28.32 -13.22
N ASN A 3 -21.82 28.38 -12.47
CA ASN A 3 -21.14 27.16 -12.03
C ASN A 3 -22.03 26.50 -10.96
N PRO A 4 -22.57 25.29 -11.16
CA PRO A 4 -23.31 24.62 -10.09
C PRO A 4 -22.33 24.23 -8.97
N PRO A 5 -22.76 24.24 -7.69
CA PRO A 5 -21.97 23.63 -6.63
C PRO A 5 -21.95 22.12 -6.91
N MET A 6 -20.82 21.63 -7.43
CA MET A 6 -20.60 20.21 -7.63
C MET A 6 -20.38 19.61 -6.25
N ASP A 7 -21.29 18.72 -5.85
CA ASP A 7 -21.36 18.08 -4.54
C ASP A 7 -19.97 17.66 -4.05
N THR A 8 -19.50 18.34 -3.01
CA THR A 8 -18.29 17.96 -2.28
C THR A 8 -18.51 16.59 -1.64
N ASP A 9 -17.64 15.67 -2.01
CA ASP A 9 -17.18 14.61 -1.14
C ASP A 9 -18.22 13.51 -0.85
N ASP A 10 -18.55 12.73 -1.88
CA ASP A 10 -18.78 11.29 -1.68
C ASP A 10 -17.47 10.68 -1.15
N MET A 11 -17.30 10.83 0.15
CA MET A 11 -16.16 10.44 0.97
C MET A 11 -16.14 8.91 1.12
N GLN A 12 -16.08 8.20 0.00
CA GLN A 12 -15.63 6.82 0.03
C GLN A 12 -14.12 6.91 0.28
N PRO A 13 -13.58 6.40 1.40
CA PRO A 13 -12.14 6.19 1.49
C PRO A 13 -11.80 5.09 0.49
N GLN A 14 -11.63 5.47 -0.78
CA GLN A 14 -11.00 4.65 -1.79
C GLN A 14 -9.70 4.23 -1.14
N GLU A 15 -9.57 2.99 -0.68
CA GLU A 15 -8.42 2.53 0.11
C GLU A 15 -7.15 2.86 -0.69
N ALA A 16 -6.55 4.01 -0.38
CA ALA A 16 -5.56 4.58 -1.25
C ALA A 16 -4.37 3.63 -1.24
N LEU A 17 -3.86 3.32 -2.43
CA LEU A 17 -2.67 2.48 -2.55
C LEU A 17 -1.54 3.09 -1.71
N TRP A 18 -1.06 2.32 -0.75
CA TRP A 18 0.03 2.69 0.13
C TRP A 18 1.31 2.94 -0.67
N ASP A 19 2.13 3.84 -0.15
CA ASP A 19 3.52 3.99 -0.58
C ASP A 19 4.45 3.14 0.31
N ALA A 20 5.76 3.22 0.04
CA ALA A 20 6.74 2.49 0.84
C ALA A 20 6.83 2.98 2.31
N ASN A 21 6.48 4.23 2.60
CA ASN A 21 6.46 4.78 3.96
C ASN A 21 5.28 4.20 4.76
N ASP A 22 4.10 4.13 4.16
CA ASP A 22 2.88 3.58 4.78
C ASP A 22 3.09 2.11 5.15
N VAL A 23 3.63 1.33 4.21
CA VAL A 23 4.02 -0.06 4.44
C VAL A 23 5.04 -0.16 5.58
N ALA A 24 6.09 0.67 5.56
CA ALA A 24 7.14 0.66 6.58
C ALA A 24 6.57 0.94 7.98
N ARG A 25 5.64 1.91 8.08
CA ARG A 25 4.91 2.22 9.32
C ARG A 25 4.06 1.04 9.77
N PHE A 26 3.33 0.41 8.85
CA PHE A 26 2.47 -0.72 9.15
C PHE A 26 3.24 -1.94 9.68
N VAL A 27 4.31 -2.33 8.99
CA VAL A 27 5.14 -3.48 9.38
C VAL A 27 6.17 -3.15 10.46
N LYS A 28 6.25 -1.89 10.90
CA LYS A 28 7.26 -1.36 11.84
C LYS A 28 8.70 -1.65 11.39
N ALA A 29 8.98 -1.42 10.11
CA ALA A 29 10.29 -1.63 9.49
C ALA A 29 10.83 -0.33 8.87
N SER A 30 12.08 -0.38 8.38
CA SER A 30 12.66 0.75 7.65
C SER A 30 12.16 0.80 6.20
N ARG A 31 12.18 2.00 5.59
CA ARG A 31 11.84 2.18 4.17
C ARG A 31 12.75 1.38 3.25
N SER A 32 14.05 1.32 3.58
CA SER A 32 15.03 0.55 2.83
C SER A 32 14.71 -0.95 2.84
N TRP A 33 14.22 -1.48 3.97
CA TRP A 33 13.73 -2.85 4.04
C TRP A 33 12.54 -3.07 3.08
N VAL A 34 11.57 -2.15 3.04
CA VAL A 34 10.43 -2.25 2.11
C VAL A 34 10.90 -2.28 0.66
N TYR A 35 11.82 -1.40 0.26
CA TYR A 35 12.37 -1.40 -1.08
C TYR A 35 13.11 -2.70 -1.41
N GLN A 36 13.96 -3.20 -0.50
CA GLN A 36 14.68 -4.46 -0.70
C GLN A 36 13.71 -5.63 -0.87
N ARG A 37 12.67 -5.73 -0.04
CA ARG A 37 11.67 -6.80 -0.12
C ARG A 37 10.79 -6.68 -1.37
N ALA A 38 10.43 -5.46 -1.78
CA ALA A 38 9.69 -5.23 -3.02
C ALA A 38 10.53 -5.60 -4.26
N GLN A 39 11.82 -5.22 -4.28
CA GLN A 39 12.74 -5.59 -5.36
C GLN A 39 12.98 -7.10 -5.42
N ALA A 40 13.07 -7.76 -4.27
CA ALA A 40 13.19 -9.22 -4.17
C ALA A 40 11.89 -9.97 -4.52
N GLY A 41 10.79 -9.27 -4.82
CA GLY A 41 9.48 -9.89 -5.08
C GLY A 41 8.86 -10.55 -3.84
N GLN A 42 9.37 -10.20 -2.66
CA GLN A 42 8.95 -10.74 -1.35
C GLN A 42 7.88 -9.90 -0.67
N LEU A 43 7.37 -8.87 -1.36
CA LEU A 43 6.28 -8.04 -0.89
C LEU A 43 5.36 -7.72 -2.08
N PRO A 44 4.03 -7.91 -1.96
CA PRO A 44 3.11 -7.63 -3.05
C PRO A 44 3.11 -6.13 -3.36
N CYS A 45 3.55 -5.77 -4.57
CA CYS A 45 3.62 -4.39 -5.02
C CYS A 45 3.20 -4.26 -6.48
N VAL A 46 2.62 -3.12 -6.82
CA VAL A 46 2.23 -2.72 -8.16
C VAL A 46 3.20 -1.64 -8.62
N LYS A 47 3.82 -1.86 -9.79
CA LYS A 47 4.70 -0.88 -10.43
C LYS A 47 3.88 -0.05 -11.41
N ILE A 48 3.80 1.26 -11.16
CA ILE A 48 3.09 2.21 -12.03
C ILE A 48 4.09 3.30 -12.43
N GLY A 49 4.59 3.25 -13.68
CA GLY A 49 5.47 4.30 -14.22
C GLY A 49 6.73 4.60 -13.40
N GLY A 50 7.28 3.61 -12.68
CA GLY A 50 8.44 3.76 -11.80
C GLY A 50 8.11 3.95 -10.31
N LEU A 51 6.85 4.18 -9.97
CA LEU A 51 6.39 4.23 -8.58
C LEU A 51 6.02 2.83 -8.10
N LEU A 52 6.41 2.51 -6.86
CA LEU A 52 5.93 1.34 -6.14
C LEU A 52 4.70 1.72 -5.33
N ARG A 53 3.60 1.00 -5.59
CA ARG A 53 2.34 1.12 -4.87
C ARG A 53 1.97 -0.20 -4.24
N PHE A 54 1.33 -0.15 -3.09
CA PHE A 54 1.02 -1.33 -2.30
C PHE A 54 -0.46 -1.35 -1.96
N GLU A 55 -1.13 -2.45 -2.28
CA GLU A 55 -2.52 -2.63 -1.87
C GLU A 55 -2.56 -2.97 -0.37
N PRO A 56 -3.24 -2.17 0.46
CA PRO A 56 -3.26 -2.38 1.90
C PRO A 56 -3.80 -3.77 2.27
N ALA A 57 -4.85 -4.23 1.60
CA ALA A 57 -5.44 -5.56 1.82
C ALA A 57 -4.46 -6.68 1.49
N ALA A 58 -3.73 -6.58 0.38
CA ALA A 58 -2.71 -7.56 -0.02
C ALA A 58 -1.55 -7.62 0.98
N ILE A 59 -1.09 -6.47 1.47
CA ILE A 59 -0.03 -6.40 2.49
C ILE A 59 -0.49 -7.04 3.80
N ARG A 60 -1.70 -6.72 4.27
CA ARG A 60 -2.28 -7.32 5.48
C ARG A 60 -2.38 -8.85 5.35
N ALA A 61 -2.89 -9.35 4.23
CA ALA A 61 -3.00 -10.77 3.95
C ALA A 61 -1.62 -11.46 3.89
N PHE A 62 -0.64 -10.84 3.24
CA PHE A 62 0.72 -11.35 3.14
C PHE A 62 1.37 -11.48 4.52
N ILE A 63 1.31 -10.44 5.36
CA ILE A 63 1.89 -10.48 6.71
C ILE A 63 1.21 -11.55 7.56
N ARG A 64 -0.12 -11.65 7.50
CA ARG A 64 -0.86 -12.72 8.19
C ARG A 64 -0.41 -14.12 7.75
N SER A 65 -0.18 -14.32 6.45
CA SER A 65 0.33 -15.60 5.92
C SER A 65 1.77 -15.90 6.36
N GLN A 66 2.62 -14.87 6.52
CA GLN A 66 4.01 -15.05 6.95
C GLN A 66 4.12 -15.31 8.46
N GLY A 67 3.29 -14.66 9.29
CA GLY A 67 3.21 -14.94 10.72
C GLY A 67 2.70 -16.35 11.05
N ALA A 68 2.01 -17.01 10.11
CA ALA A 68 1.60 -18.40 10.22
C ALA A 68 2.69 -19.41 9.82
N LYS A 69 3.75 -18.96 9.13
CA LYS A 69 4.94 -19.78 8.79
C LYS A 69 6.01 -19.62 9.88
N ILE A 70 5.71 -20.12 11.08
CA ILE A 70 6.76 -20.55 12.01
C ILE A 70 6.61 -22.06 12.12
N ARG A 71 7.29 -22.79 11.23
CA ARG A 71 7.40 -24.25 11.28
C ARG A 71 8.73 -24.67 10.70
#